data_AF-A0AAD5M3K6-F1
#
_entry.id   AF-A0AAD5M3K6-F1
#
_cell.length_a   1.000
_cell.length_b   1.000
_cell.length_c   1.000
_cell.angle_alpha   90.00
_cell.angle_beta   90.00
_cell.angle_gamma   90.00
#
_symmetry.space_group_name_H-M   'P 1'
#
loop_
_entity.id
_entity.type
_entity.pdbx_description
1 polymer ?
#
loop_
_entity_poly.entity_id
_entity_poly.type
_entity_poly.pdbx_seq_one_letter_code
_entity_poly.pdbx_strand_id
1 'polypeptide(L)'
;MDEYNYRNCTSGALCYRTYHPVQSNVGCIGEQKSEACCQLRIEPFKDWIFTAVKINQPATVLIFRYNIYDRLNKRWRKASEEVVEVPLNRGISKFDFNNRNKIEMVVSGSRPNRELQPGMYFIREGTHELRGFVPINEIGESSLEKLGWMRFSDGKWDIRNGLVKIKQAHHVNVADCKQQQYTSTINGEQLVLVSGNDVDESYDLGMLFECNV
;
A
#
# COMPACT_ATOMS: atom_id res chain seq x y z
N MET A 1 -29.51 -19.71 -8.53
CA MET A 1 -28.14 -20.25 -8.29
C MET A 1 -27.14 -19.84 -9.38
N ASP A 2 -27.34 -20.17 -10.66
CA ASP A 2 -26.36 -19.92 -11.73
C ASP A 2 -26.09 -18.43 -12.02
N GLU A 3 -27.02 -17.55 -11.67
CA GLU A 3 -26.92 -16.12 -11.99
C GLU A 3 -26.10 -15.30 -10.96
N TYR A 4 -25.89 -15.82 -9.74
CA TYR A 4 -25.24 -15.09 -8.63
C TYR A 4 -23.98 -15.76 -8.10
N ASN A 5 -23.70 -17.00 -8.47
CA ASN A 5 -22.53 -17.72 -7.99
C ASN A 5 -21.30 -17.39 -8.85
N TYR A 6 -20.27 -16.78 -8.26
CA TYR A 6 -19.02 -16.41 -8.94
C TYR A 6 -19.23 -15.55 -10.20
N ARG A 7 -20.11 -14.55 -10.14
CA ARG A 7 -20.30 -13.59 -11.24
C ARG A 7 -20.05 -12.16 -10.82
N ASN A 8 -19.50 -11.38 -11.75
CA ASN A 8 -19.44 -9.93 -11.61
C ASN A 8 -20.82 -9.32 -11.91
N CYS A 9 -21.15 -8.20 -11.27
CA CYS A 9 -22.28 -7.35 -11.65
C CYS A 9 -21.80 -6.11 -12.44
N THR A 10 -22.73 -5.29 -12.92
CA THR A 10 -22.48 -4.24 -13.92
C THR A 10 -22.33 -2.83 -13.34
N SER A 11 -22.37 -2.65 -12.02
CA SER A 11 -22.43 -1.34 -11.37
C SER A 11 -21.25 -1.07 -10.43
N GLY A 12 -20.61 0.10 -10.57
CA GLY A 12 -19.48 0.53 -9.72
C GLY A 12 -18.11 0.16 -10.29
N ALA A 13 -17.05 0.49 -9.55
CA ALA A 13 -15.67 0.17 -9.95
C ALA A 13 -15.40 -1.34 -9.93
N LEU A 14 -15.92 -2.01 -8.90
CA LEU A 14 -15.89 -3.46 -8.74
C LEU A 14 -17.24 -3.94 -8.21
N CYS A 15 -17.73 -5.07 -8.75
CA CYS A 15 -19.05 -5.56 -8.42
C CYS A 15 -19.08 -7.08 -8.42
N TYR A 16 -19.46 -7.68 -7.29
CA TYR A 16 -19.50 -9.13 -7.09
C TYR A 16 -20.89 -9.60 -6.66
N ARG A 17 -21.37 -10.69 -7.24
CA ARG A 17 -22.57 -11.40 -6.78
C ARG A 17 -22.18 -12.52 -5.82
N THR A 18 -22.90 -12.63 -4.71
CA THR A 18 -22.73 -13.72 -3.74
C THR A 18 -24.07 -14.40 -3.49
N TYR A 19 -24.02 -15.72 -3.34
CA TYR A 19 -25.18 -16.57 -3.13
C TYR A 19 -25.04 -17.38 -1.85
N HIS A 20 -26.07 -17.33 -1.00
CA HIS A 20 -26.12 -17.91 0.34
C HIS A 20 -27.35 -18.82 0.48
N PRO A 21 -27.20 -20.15 0.25
CA PRO A 21 -28.34 -21.08 0.09
C PRO A 21 -29.03 -21.54 1.38
N VAL A 22 -28.42 -21.33 2.54
CA VAL A 22 -28.88 -21.92 3.81
C VAL A 22 -29.11 -20.80 4.82
N GLN A 23 -30.26 -20.15 4.73
CA GLN A 23 -30.63 -19.01 5.58
C GLN A 23 -31.89 -19.32 6.42
N SER A 24 -32.11 -18.50 7.45
CA SER A 24 -33.28 -18.61 8.32
C SER A 24 -34.57 -18.42 7.52
N ASN A 25 -35.55 -19.31 7.72
CA ASN A 25 -36.86 -19.19 7.07
C ASN A 25 -37.86 -18.34 7.87
N VAL A 26 -37.43 -17.67 8.93
CA VAL A 26 -38.26 -16.74 9.71
C VAL A 26 -38.91 -15.72 8.77
N GLY A 27 -40.23 -15.61 8.84
CA GLY A 27 -41.04 -14.73 7.99
C GLY A 27 -41.47 -15.33 6.64
N CYS A 28 -40.82 -16.39 6.13
CA CYS A 28 -41.27 -17.06 4.91
C CYS A 28 -42.49 -17.98 5.20
N ILE A 29 -43.31 -18.28 4.19
CA ILE A 29 -44.54 -19.10 4.31
C ILE A 29 -44.24 -20.61 4.35
N GLY A 30 -43.02 -21.03 3.99
CA GLY A 30 -42.63 -22.45 3.89
C GLY A 30 -41.69 -22.94 5.00
N GLU A 31 -41.66 -24.25 5.22
CA GLU A 31 -40.70 -24.92 6.11
C GLU A 31 -39.30 -25.06 5.47
N GLN A 32 -39.17 -24.77 4.19
CA GLN A 32 -37.88 -24.79 3.49
C GLN A 32 -37.01 -23.63 3.96
N LYS A 33 -35.70 -23.87 4.04
CA LYS A 33 -34.71 -22.83 4.32
C LYS A 33 -34.77 -21.76 3.23
N SER A 34 -34.55 -20.51 3.62
CA SER A 34 -34.49 -19.41 2.67
C SER A 34 -33.11 -19.33 2.01
N GLU A 35 -33.05 -18.59 0.90
CA GLU A 35 -31.83 -18.31 0.17
C GLU A 35 -31.62 -16.79 0.08
N ALA A 36 -30.38 -16.32 0.17
CA ALA A 36 -30.05 -14.91 -0.01
C ALA A 36 -29.12 -14.70 -1.21
N CYS A 37 -29.45 -13.71 -2.04
CA CYS A 37 -28.67 -13.28 -3.19
C CYS A 37 -28.28 -11.81 -2.98
N CYS A 38 -26.98 -11.51 -2.97
CA CYS A 38 -26.50 -10.16 -2.71
C CYS A 38 -25.61 -9.66 -3.85
N GLN A 39 -25.60 -8.35 -4.03
CA GLN A 39 -24.69 -7.64 -4.91
C GLN A 39 -23.80 -6.74 -4.05
N LEU A 40 -22.50 -6.99 -4.10
CA LEU A 40 -21.51 -6.20 -3.39
C LEU A 40 -20.87 -5.24 -4.38
N ARG A 41 -20.98 -3.96 -4.10
CA ARG A 41 -20.33 -2.89 -4.87
C ARG A 41 -19.16 -2.37 -4.06
N ILE A 42 -17.98 -2.36 -4.68
CA ILE A 42 -16.74 -1.89 -4.08
C ILE A 42 -16.26 -0.70 -4.92
N GLU A 43 -16.06 0.44 -4.26
CA GLU A 43 -15.68 1.70 -4.89
C GLU A 43 -14.48 2.31 -4.15
N PRO A 44 -13.59 3.03 -4.86
CA PRO A 44 -12.50 3.77 -4.21
C PRO A 44 -13.07 4.78 -3.21
N PHE A 45 -12.47 4.83 -2.02
CA PHE A 45 -12.88 5.77 -0.99
C PHE A 45 -12.13 7.11 -1.13
N LYS A 46 -12.87 8.22 -1.14
CA LYS A 46 -12.32 9.60 -1.20
C LYS A 46 -11.33 9.83 -2.37
N ASP A 47 -11.45 9.07 -3.45
CA ASP A 47 -10.52 9.03 -4.59
C ASP A 47 -9.05 8.83 -4.18
N TRP A 48 -8.81 8.13 -3.06
CA TRP A 48 -7.45 7.89 -2.59
C TRP A 48 -6.77 6.81 -3.43
N ILE A 49 -5.61 7.16 -3.96
CA ILE A 49 -4.73 6.25 -4.69
C ILE A 49 -3.38 6.22 -3.98
N PHE A 50 -2.89 5.01 -3.75
CA PHE A 50 -1.61 4.77 -3.10
C PHE A 50 -0.77 3.82 -3.95
N THR A 51 0.53 4.07 -3.99
CA THR A 51 1.52 3.20 -4.62
C THR A 51 2.26 2.45 -3.54
N ALA A 52 2.12 1.13 -3.53
CA ALA A 52 2.86 0.24 -2.64
C ALA A 52 4.26 -0.06 -3.21
N VAL A 53 5.28 0.08 -2.37
CA VAL A 53 6.68 -0.12 -2.74
C VAL A 53 7.35 -1.12 -1.80
N LYS A 54 8.09 -2.07 -2.38
CA LYS A 54 8.93 -3.00 -1.61
C LYS A 54 10.33 -2.43 -1.51
N ILE A 55 10.74 -2.04 -0.31
CA ILE A 55 12.08 -1.54 -0.04
C ILE A 55 12.95 -2.71 0.40
N ASN A 56 14.02 -2.96 -0.36
CA ASN A 56 15.02 -3.97 -0.02
C ASN A 56 16.15 -3.34 0.80
N GLN A 57 17.19 -4.11 1.10
CA GLN A 57 18.38 -3.60 1.78
C GLN A 57 18.95 -2.37 1.03
N PRO A 58 19.05 -1.20 1.68
CA PRO A 58 19.52 0.01 1.06
C PRO A 58 21.02 -0.06 0.76
N ALA A 59 21.44 0.61 -0.30
CA ALA A 59 22.85 0.90 -0.52
C ALA A 59 23.23 2.19 0.21
N THR A 60 24.30 2.15 1.00
CA THR A 60 24.79 3.35 1.69
C THR A 60 25.84 4.04 0.82
N VAL A 61 25.60 5.31 0.50
CA VAL A 61 26.51 6.15 -0.30
C VAL A 61 26.81 7.41 0.49
N LEU A 62 28.09 7.75 0.61
CA LEU A 62 28.53 9.05 1.10
C LEU A 62 28.78 9.97 -0.08
N ILE A 63 28.33 11.22 0.03
CA ILE A 63 28.55 12.24 -0.99
C ILE A 63 29.48 13.29 -0.39
N PHE A 64 30.73 13.33 -0.86
CA PHE A 64 31.71 14.32 -0.48
C PHE A 64 31.69 15.48 -1.48
N ARG A 65 31.63 16.71 -0.99
CA ARG A 65 31.81 17.92 -1.80
C ARG A 65 33.12 18.59 -1.40
N TYR A 66 34.11 18.48 -2.27
CA TYR A 66 35.44 19.05 -2.08
C TYR A 66 35.53 20.39 -2.80
N ASN A 67 35.88 21.46 -2.06
CA ASN A 67 35.99 22.80 -2.60
C ASN A 67 37.38 23.37 -2.30
N ILE A 68 38.02 23.94 -3.31
CA ILE A 68 39.25 24.73 -3.15
C ILE A 68 38.87 26.20 -3.16
N TYR A 69 39.40 26.97 -2.21
CA TYR A 69 39.20 28.41 -2.14
C TYR A 69 40.53 29.16 -2.21
N ASP A 70 40.58 30.16 -3.08
CA ASP A 70 41.70 31.10 -3.16
C ASP A 70 41.35 32.39 -2.42
N ARG A 71 42.36 33.04 -1.85
CA ARG A 71 42.20 34.35 -1.22
C ARG A 71 42.77 35.44 -2.12
N LEU A 72 41.88 36.26 -2.69
CA LEU A 72 42.21 37.39 -3.55
C LEU A 72 41.61 38.66 -2.93
N ASN A 73 42.42 39.72 -2.77
CA ASN A 73 41.96 41.01 -2.22
C ASN A 73 41.16 40.87 -0.91
N LYS A 74 41.67 40.05 0.02
CA LYS A 74 41.03 39.74 1.32
C LYS A 74 39.67 39.02 1.23
N ARG A 75 39.21 38.59 0.05
CA ARG A 75 37.98 37.80 -0.14
C ARG A 75 38.30 36.36 -0.55
N TRP A 76 37.51 35.42 -0.06
CA TRP A 76 37.56 34.02 -0.49
C TRP A 76 36.80 33.88 -1.80
N ARG A 77 37.43 33.23 -2.79
CA ARG A 77 36.81 32.85 -4.06
C ARG A 77 36.91 31.34 -4.20
N LYS A 78 35.80 30.67 -4.52
CA LYS A 78 35.84 29.25 -4.87
C LYS A 78 36.62 29.09 -6.19
N ALA A 79 37.69 28.31 -6.16
CA ALA A 79 38.58 28.08 -7.28
C ALA A 79 38.26 26.76 -8.01
N SER A 80 37.82 25.75 -7.26
CA SER A 80 37.44 24.42 -7.78
C SER A 80 36.37 23.80 -6.89
N GLU A 81 35.51 22.96 -7.49
CA GLU A 81 34.50 22.15 -6.82
C GLU A 81 34.47 20.76 -7.46
N GLU A 82 34.50 19.73 -6.63
CA GLU A 82 34.42 18.35 -7.04
C GLU A 82 33.46 17.61 -6.11
N VAL A 83 32.59 16.77 -6.68
CA VAL A 83 31.64 15.95 -5.93
C VAL A 83 32.00 14.49 -6.17
N VAL A 84 32.25 13.75 -5.08
CA VAL A 84 32.60 12.33 -5.13
C VAL A 84 31.59 11.52 -4.36
N GLU A 85 31.01 10.52 -5.02
CA GLU A 85 30.10 9.55 -4.42
C GLU A 85 30.87 8.27 -4.06
N VAL A 86 30.75 7.87 -2.80
CA VAL A 86 31.52 6.76 -2.24
C VAL A 86 30.57 5.71 -1.68
N PRO A 87 30.42 4.54 -2.35
CA PRO A 87 29.58 3.46 -1.85
C PRO A 87 30.27 2.75 -0.68
N LEU A 88 29.63 2.72 0.49
CA LEU A 88 30.18 2.09 1.69
C LEU A 88 30.01 0.56 1.71
N ASN A 89 29.16 0.01 0.85
CA ASN A 89 28.87 -1.43 0.80
C ASN A 89 30.08 -2.31 0.42
N ARG A 90 31.20 -1.71 -0.03
CA ARG A 90 32.38 -2.43 -0.55
C ARG A 90 33.61 -2.35 0.35
N GLY A 91 33.46 -1.86 1.59
CA GLY A 91 34.56 -1.70 2.54
C GLY A 91 35.33 -0.40 2.34
N ILE A 92 36.63 -0.48 2.09
CA ILE A 92 37.50 0.70 1.94
C ILE A 92 37.42 1.21 0.49
N SER A 93 37.08 2.48 0.33
CA SER A 93 37.12 3.18 -0.96
C SER A 93 38.25 4.19 -0.98
N LYS A 94 38.96 4.25 -2.10
CA LYS A 94 40.13 5.10 -2.31
C LYS A 94 39.97 5.88 -3.61
N PHE A 95 40.14 7.19 -3.57
CA PHE A 95 40.01 8.06 -4.74
C PHE A 95 40.90 9.30 -4.61
N ASP A 96 41.27 9.85 -5.76
CA ASP A 96 42.06 11.09 -5.87
C ASP A 96 41.18 12.22 -6.38
N PHE A 97 41.33 13.42 -5.80
CA PHE A 97 40.70 14.61 -6.35
C PHE A 97 41.45 15.08 -7.59
N ASN A 98 40.71 15.44 -8.63
CA ASN A 98 41.26 15.68 -9.96
C ASN A 98 41.76 17.14 -10.11
N ASN A 99 42.62 17.59 -9.19
CA ASN A 99 43.15 18.96 -9.12
C ASN A 99 44.69 18.98 -9.16
N ARG A 100 45.27 20.19 -9.33
CA ARG A 100 46.74 20.40 -9.32
C ARG A 100 47.41 19.90 -8.04
N ASN A 101 46.68 19.89 -6.94
CA ASN A 101 47.12 19.32 -5.67
C ASN A 101 46.69 17.85 -5.66
N LYS A 102 47.65 16.92 -5.72
CA LYS A 102 47.38 15.48 -5.61
C LYS A 102 46.98 15.15 -4.18
N ILE A 103 45.68 15.25 -3.90
CA ILE A 103 45.09 14.86 -2.62
C ILE A 103 44.34 13.56 -2.83
N GLU A 104 44.75 12.57 -2.07
CA GLU A 104 44.14 11.26 -2.01
C GLU A 104 43.24 11.18 -0.77
N MET A 105 42.04 10.62 -0.93
CA MET A 105 41.12 10.36 0.17
C MET A 105 40.81 8.88 0.26
N VAL A 106 40.94 8.34 1.46
CA VAL A 106 40.57 6.97 1.81
C VAL A 106 39.40 7.03 2.77
N VAL A 107 38.30 6.40 2.39
CA VAL A 107 37.06 6.37 3.17
C VAL A 107 36.74 4.93 3.51
N SER A 108 36.61 4.64 4.80
CA SER A 108 36.14 3.37 5.33
C SER A 108 34.94 3.62 6.21
N GLY A 109 33.85 2.89 5.98
CA GLY A 109 32.63 3.02 6.78
C GLY A 109 32.04 1.66 7.12
N SER A 110 31.30 1.62 8.22
CA SER A 110 30.45 0.51 8.62
C SER A 110 28.97 0.85 8.34
N ARG A 111 28.06 0.00 8.82
CA ARG A 111 26.61 0.17 8.69
C ARG A 111 26.15 1.51 9.30
N PRO A 112 25.23 2.25 8.66
CA PRO A 112 24.73 3.51 9.20
C PRO A 112 23.99 3.31 10.54
N ASN A 113 23.99 4.35 11.38
CA ASN A 113 23.35 4.34 12.70
C ASN A 113 21.82 4.19 12.63
N ARG A 114 21.22 4.56 11.51
CA ARG A 114 19.79 4.43 11.24
C ARG A 114 19.59 3.88 9.84
N GLU A 115 18.64 2.98 9.69
CA GLU A 115 18.34 2.33 8.43
C GLU A 115 16.84 2.03 8.36
N LEU A 116 16.24 2.34 7.21
CA LEU A 116 14.88 1.92 6.93
C LEU A 116 14.86 0.40 6.76
N GLN A 117 14.02 -0.29 7.53
CA GLN A 117 13.99 -1.74 7.49
C GLN A 117 13.45 -2.24 6.15
N PRO A 118 14.00 -3.33 5.57
CA PRO A 118 13.42 -3.94 4.40
C PRO A 118 11.96 -4.35 4.65
N GLY A 119 11.07 -4.08 3.70
CA GLY A 119 9.64 -4.33 3.87
C GLY A 119 8.75 -3.65 2.86
N MET A 120 7.44 -3.78 3.07
CA MET A 120 6.43 -3.09 2.28
C MET A 120 6.13 -1.72 2.90
N TYR A 121 6.06 -0.72 2.04
CA TYR A 121 5.72 0.66 2.35
C TYR A 121 4.75 1.17 1.28
N PHE A 122 4.20 2.36 1.48
CA PHE A 122 3.33 2.97 0.50
C PHE A 122 3.42 4.49 0.53
N ILE A 123 3.09 5.11 -0.60
CA ILE A 123 3.07 6.56 -0.78
C ILE A 123 1.71 6.92 -1.38
N ARG A 124 1.13 8.04 -0.97
CA ARG A 124 -0.10 8.56 -1.58
C ARG A 124 0.25 9.26 -2.89
N GLU A 125 -0.48 8.96 -3.96
CA GLU A 125 -0.30 9.65 -5.23
C GLU A 125 -0.48 11.16 -5.05
N GLY A 126 0.45 11.94 -5.61
CA GLY A 126 0.52 13.39 -5.44
C GLY A 126 1.22 13.88 -4.18
N THR A 127 1.71 12.99 -3.30
CA THR A 127 2.55 13.35 -2.16
C THR A 127 3.89 12.62 -2.19
N HIS A 128 4.84 13.04 -1.34
CA HIS A 128 6.13 12.37 -1.13
C HIS A 128 6.20 11.72 0.27
N GLU A 129 5.06 11.44 0.88
CA GLU A 129 4.95 10.91 2.23
C GLU A 129 5.08 9.39 2.22
N LEU A 130 6.23 8.88 2.63
CA LEU A 130 6.44 7.45 2.82
C LEU A 130 5.77 6.98 4.12
N ARG A 131 4.87 6.01 4.02
CA ARG A 131 4.16 5.42 5.16
C ARG A 131 4.44 3.92 5.27
N GLY A 132 4.34 3.40 6.49
CA GLY A 132 4.52 1.98 6.78
C GLY A 132 4.07 1.62 8.19
N PHE A 133 4.60 0.53 8.73
CA PHE A 133 4.17 -0.09 10.00
C PHE A 133 2.73 -0.62 10.01
N VAL A 134 2.12 -0.79 8.85
CA VAL A 134 0.83 -1.45 8.65
C VAL A 134 1.03 -2.65 7.72
N PRO A 135 0.30 -3.77 7.93
CA PRO A 135 0.36 -4.91 7.02
C PRO A 135 -0.08 -4.53 5.60
N ILE A 136 0.79 -4.77 4.61
CA ILE A 136 0.53 -4.51 3.19
C ILE A 136 0.79 -5.78 2.40
N ASN A 137 -0.11 -6.12 1.48
CA ASN A 137 0.05 -7.25 0.59
C ASN A 137 1.24 -7.04 -0.35
N GLU A 138 2.10 -8.04 -0.45
CA GLU A 138 3.06 -8.11 -1.56
C GLU A 138 2.35 -8.31 -2.91
N ILE A 139 3.05 -8.12 -4.02
CA ILE A 139 2.48 -8.29 -5.37
C ILE A 139 1.86 -9.70 -5.57
N GLY A 140 2.45 -10.71 -4.94
CA GLY A 140 1.99 -12.10 -4.95
C GLY A 140 0.83 -12.42 -4.00
N GLU A 141 0.54 -11.53 -3.04
CA GLU A 141 -0.44 -11.73 -1.96
C GLU A 141 -1.75 -10.97 -2.27
N SER A 142 -2.86 -11.38 -1.64
CA SER A 142 -4.14 -10.62 -1.70
C SER A 142 -5.03 -10.86 -0.48
N SER A 143 -4.45 -10.88 0.72
CA SER A 143 -5.23 -11.00 1.97
C SER A 143 -6.14 -9.78 2.16
N LEU A 144 -7.40 -10.01 2.55
CA LEU A 144 -8.35 -8.95 2.87
C LEU A 144 -8.06 -8.29 4.24
N GLU A 145 -7.16 -8.86 5.04
CA GLU A 145 -6.73 -8.32 6.34
C GLU A 145 -5.57 -7.30 6.20
N LYS A 146 -5.03 -7.10 5.00
CA LYS A 146 -3.86 -6.25 4.74
C LYS A 146 -4.17 -5.22 3.67
N LEU A 147 -3.54 -4.05 3.70
CA LEU A 147 -3.67 -3.06 2.63
C LEU A 147 -3.28 -3.64 1.24
N GLY A 148 -3.83 -3.05 0.19
CA GLY A 148 -3.48 -3.40 -1.19
C GLY A 148 -4.15 -4.67 -1.75
N TRP A 149 -5.27 -5.10 -1.16
CA TRP A 149 -6.12 -6.17 -1.73
C TRP A 149 -6.92 -5.69 -2.95
N MET A 150 -7.35 -4.42 -2.96
CA MET A 150 -7.91 -3.72 -4.12
C MET A 150 -6.81 -2.93 -4.82
N ARG A 151 -6.60 -3.19 -6.11
CA ARG A 151 -5.49 -2.64 -6.89
C ARG A 151 -5.99 -1.97 -8.15
N PHE A 152 -5.31 -0.92 -8.57
CA PHE A 152 -5.53 -0.29 -9.85
C PHE A 152 -4.45 -0.72 -10.83
N SER A 153 -4.84 -1.38 -11.92
CA SER A 153 -3.93 -1.82 -12.98
C SER A 153 -4.60 -1.68 -14.34
N ASP A 154 -3.84 -1.24 -15.35
CA ASP A 154 -4.32 -1.10 -16.73
C ASP A 154 -5.60 -0.25 -16.89
N GLY A 155 -5.74 0.78 -16.05
CA GLY A 155 -6.89 1.68 -16.07
C GLY A 155 -8.15 1.14 -15.37
N LYS A 156 -8.04 0.02 -14.63
CA LYS A 156 -9.18 -0.68 -14.03
C LYS A 156 -8.86 -1.07 -12.59
N TRP A 157 -9.89 -1.07 -11.75
CA TRP A 157 -9.80 -1.66 -10.41
C TRP A 157 -9.97 -3.17 -10.50
N ASP A 158 -9.15 -3.91 -9.75
CA ASP A 158 -9.21 -5.36 -9.65
C ASP A 158 -8.88 -5.84 -8.23
N ILE A 159 -9.40 -7.02 -7.89
CA ILE A 159 -9.03 -7.78 -6.70
C ILE A 159 -8.61 -9.16 -7.18
N ARG A 160 -7.36 -9.52 -6.92
CA ARG A 160 -6.83 -10.83 -7.33
C ARG A 160 -7.62 -11.97 -6.67
N ASN A 161 -8.25 -12.80 -7.50
CA ASN A 161 -9.20 -13.85 -7.08
C ASN A 161 -10.43 -13.30 -6.34
N GLY A 162 -10.87 -12.07 -6.66
CA GLY A 162 -11.95 -11.36 -5.98
C GLY A 162 -13.25 -12.16 -5.91
N LEU A 163 -13.65 -12.83 -6.99
CA LEU A 163 -14.86 -13.67 -7.01
C LEU A 163 -14.91 -14.73 -5.90
N VAL A 164 -13.77 -15.35 -5.61
CA VAL A 164 -13.66 -16.38 -4.58
C VAL A 164 -13.52 -15.73 -3.20
N LYS A 165 -12.63 -14.73 -3.08
CA LYS A 165 -12.31 -14.10 -1.80
C LYS A 165 -13.48 -13.31 -1.22
N ILE A 166 -14.12 -12.49 -2.04
CA ILE A 166 -15.27 -11.68 -1.61
C ILE A 166 -16.43 -12.59 -1.21
N LYS A 167 -16.67 -13.68 -1.95
CA LYS A 167 -17.71 -14.65 -1.57
C LYS A 167 -17.40 -15.34 -0.24
N GLN A 168 -16.14 -15.71 0.01
CA GLN A 168 -15.73 -16.35 1.25
C GLN A 168 -15.75 -15.40 2.46
N ALA A 169 -15.41 -14.13 2.24
CA ALA A 169 -15.41 -13.10 3.28
C ALA A 169 -16.81 -12.55 3.57
N HIS A 170 -17.72 -12.57 2.59
CA HIS A 170 -19.05 -12.03 2.76
C HIS A 170 -19.95 -13.00 3.52
N HIS A 171 -20.47 -12.55 4.66
CA HIS A 171 -21.42 -13.29 5.48
C HIS A 171 -22.75 -12.54 5.53
N VAL A 172 -23.84 -13.30 5.36
CA VAL A 172 -25.20 -12.77 5.40
C VAL A 172 -26.00 -13.63 6.36
N ASN A 173 -26.79 -12.97 7.20
CA ASN A 173 -27.75 -13.61 8.08
C ASN A 173 -29.13 -12.98 7.89
N VAL A 174 -30.10 -13.75 7.42
CA VAL A 174 -31.48 -13.30 7.22
C VAL A 174 -32.23 -13.34 8.56
N ALA A 175 -32.74 -12.19 9.02
CA ALA A 175 -33.55 -12.07 10.22
C ALA A 175 -35.04 -12.28 9.92
N ASP A 176 -35.56 -11.65 8.87
CA ASP A 176 -36.91 -11.86 8.36
C ASP A 176 -36.91 -11.82 6.83
N CYS A 177 -37.20 -12.97 6.24
CA CYS A 177 -37.26 -13.21 4.80
C CYS A 177 -38.32 -12.37 4.07
N LYS A 178 -39.52 -12.23 4.67
CA LYS A 178 -40.64 -11.52 4.06
C LYS A 178 -40.47 -10.01 4.14
N GLN A 179 -39.87 -9.54 5.23
CA GLN A 179 -39.55 -8.13 5.43
C GLN A 179 -38.21 -7.71 4.80
N GLN A 180 -37.48 -8.65 4.17
CA GLN A 180 -36.12 -8.44 3.66
C GLN A 180 -35.16 -7.84 4.70
N GLN A 181 -35.29 -8.26 5.95
CA GLN A 181 -34.38 -7.86 7.02
C GLN A 181 -33.22 -8.85 7.08
N TYR A 182 -32.01 -8.35 6.88
CA TYR A 182 -30.79 -9.13 6.92
C TYR A 182 -29.65 -8.31 7.52
N THR A 183 -28.68 -9.00 8.10
CA THR A 183 -27.38 -8.42 8.44
C THR A 183 -26.34 -8.91 7.44
N SER A 184 -25.48 -7.99 7.02
CA SER A 184 -24.45 -8.22 6.01
C SER A 184 -23.12 -7.76 6.59
N THR A 185 -22.15 -8.68 6.66
CA THR A 185 -20.81 -8.38 7.14
C THR A 185 -19.77 -8.90 6.16
N ILE A 186 -18.63 -8.25 6.10
CA ILE A 186 -17.48 -8.73 5.32
C ILE A 186 -16.32 -8.94 6.28
N ASN A 187 -15.73 -10.13 6.25
CA ASN A 187 -14.54 -10.45 7.02
C ASN A 187 -13.31 -9.93 6.26
N GLY A 188 -12.94 -8.69 6.56
CA GLY A 188 -11.78 -8.01 6.00
C GLY A 188 -11.45 -6.77 6.81
N GLU A 189 -10.21 -6.33 6.71
CA GLU A 189 -9.73 -5.08 7.30
C GLU A 189 -9.44 -4.07 6.18
N GLN A 190 -9.13 -2.83 6.55
CA GLN A 190 -8.72 -1.80 5.60
C GLN A 190 -9.80 -1.50 4.55
N LEU A 191 -11.03 -1.35 5.02
CA LEU A 191 -12.22 -1.11 4.20
C LEU A 191 -13.18 -0.14 4.91
N VAL A 192 -14.07 0.45 4.12
CA VAL A 192 -15.15 1.31 4.63
C VAL A 192 -16.47 0.66 4.25
N LEU A 193 -17.31 0.41 5.26
CA LEU A 193 -18.65 -0.12 5.04
C LEU A 193 -19.65 1.03 5.02
N VAL A 194 -20.47 1.07 3.97
CA VAL A 194 -21.55 2.04 3.84
C VAL A 194 -22.87 1.29 3.81
N SER A 195 -23.70 1.50 4.82
CA SER A 195 -25.01 0.87 4.95
C SER A 195 -26.07 1.95 5.15
N GLY A 196 -26.73 2.35 4.07
CA GLY A 196 -27.67 3.48 4.10
C GLY A 196 -26.95 4.79 4.41
N ASN A 197 -27.22 5.36 5.59
CA ASN A 197 -26.57 6.58 6.08
C ASN A 197 -25.39 6.31 7.02
N ASP A 198 -25.21 5.06 7.47
CA ASP A 198 -24.15 4.69 8.39
C ASP A 198 -22.87 4.40 7.61
N VAL A 199 -21.77 5.01 8.04
CA VAL A 199 -20.42 4.83 7.49
C VAL A 199 -19.52 4.31 8.59
N ASP A 200 -19.03 3.09 8.44
CA ASP A 200 -18.06 2.47 9.32
C ASP A 200 -16.69 2.49 8.65
N GLU A 201 -15.80 3.37 9.13
CA GLU A 201 -14.44 3.56 8.61
C GLU A 201 -13.46 2.62 9.34
N SER A 202 -13.11 1.48 8.74
CA SER A 202 -12.17 0.50 9.31
C SER A 202 -10.88 0.41 8.50
N TYR A 203 -10.02 1.43 8.62
CA TYR A 203 -8.70 1.46 7.98
C TYR A 203 -7.64 2.09 8.89
N ASP A 204 -6.38 1.71 8.66
CA ASP A 204 -5.19 2.24 9.31
C ASP A 204 -4.16 2.65 8.25
N LEU A 205 -3.77 3.92 8.25
CA LEU A 205 -2.77 4.47 7.32
C LEU A 205 -1.35 4.43 7.90
N GLY A 206 -1.16 3.73 9.01
CA GLY A 206 0.13 3.51 9.65
C GLY A 206 0.84 4.81 10.02
N MET A 207 2.16 4.72 10.16
CA MET A 207 3.00 5.85 10.54
C MET A 207 3.67 6.50 9.33
N LEU A 208 3.80 7.82 9.39
CA LEU A 208 4.59 8.61 8.46
C LEU A 208 6.08 8.48 8.82
N PHE A 209 6.91 8.18 7.82
CA PHE A 209 8.36 8.26 7.95
C PHE A 209 8.83 9.66 7.54
N GLU A 210 9.21 10.45 8.54
CA GLU A 210 9.88 11.73 8.31
C GLU A 210 11.38 11.52 8.21
N CYS A 211 11.96 11.89 7.07
CA CYS A 211 13.39 12.10 6.95
C CYS A 211 13.76 13.42 7.61
N ASN A 212 13.86 13.43 8.94
CA ASN A 212 14.45 14.56 9.66
C ASN A 212 15.95 14.60 9.35
N VAL A 213 16.34 15.54 8.48
CA VAL A 213 17.73 15.86 8.11
C VAL A 213 18.34 16.79 9.14
#